data_AF-A0A835ZKE4-F1
#
_entry.id   AF-A0A835ZKE4-F1
#
_cell.length_a   1.000
_cell.length_b   1.000
_cell.length_c   1.000
_cell.angle_alpha   90.00
_cell.angle_beta   90.00
_cell.angle_gamma   90.00
#
_symmetry.space_group_name_H-M   'P 1'
#
loop_
_entity.id
_entity.type
_entity.pdbx_description
1 polymer ?
#
loop_
_entity_poly.entity_id
_entity_poly.type
_entity_poly.pdbx_seq_one_letter_code
_entity_poly.pdbx_strand_id
1 'polypeptide(L)'
;MLGRAEVPHACAAATGSRRHLLNCQFAAWYETFVGCTPRSIVIPLSEEVAKYLRDDSEGIVLPRGFELSGGGGDWSDSDEWASDDGGGASHTDEEGSEQAVPEFPDLLQSLYDGIEQLGGAVFPKLNWSAPLDAAWVNGGSLKCVTPGNVVTLLKSSLFASHDLAHAAGAVATNAPSEGAVAAADGRALGEE
;
A
#
# COMPACT_ATOMS: atom_id res chain seq x y z
N MET A 1 -0.59 10.73 -56.63
CA MET A 1 0.27 11.23 -55.54
C MET A 1 -0.62 11.50 -54.33
N LEU A 2 -0.77 10.53 -53.43
CA LEU A 2 -1.49 10.70 -52.16
C LEU A 2 -0.43 10.92 -51.08
N GLY A 3 -0.27 12.17 -50.64
CA GLY A 3 0.59 12.51 -49.53
C GLY A 3 -0.01 11.98 -48.23
N ARG A 4 0.67 11.04 -47.59
CA ARG A 4 0.41 10.69 -46.18
C ARG A 4 0.84 11.90 -45.34
N ALA A 5 -0.11 12.56 -44.70
CA ALA A 5 0.19 13.44 -43.58
C ALA A 5 0.58 12.55 -42.39
N GLU A 6 1.84 12.61 -41.98
CA GLU A 6 2.29 12.03 -40.72
C GLU A 6 1.64 12.82 -39.58
N VAL A 7 0.80 12.15 -38.79
CA VAL A 7 0.28 12.71 -37.55
C VAL A 7 1.35 12.46 -36.49
N PRO A 8 1.95 13.49 -35.88
CA PRO A 8 2.89 13.26 -34.80
C PRO A 8 2.13 12.78 -33.56
N HIS A 9 2.10 11.46 -33.36
CA HIS A 9 1.76 10.84 -32.07
C HIS A 9 2.95 11.00 -31.10
N ALA A 10 3.25 12.24 -30.75
CA ALA A 10 3.98 12.51 -29.53
C ALA A 10 2.94 12.98 -28.51
N CYS A 11 2.37 12.02 -27.77
CA CYS A 11 1.71 12.34 -26.51
C CYS A 11 2.82 12.89 -25.60
N ALA A 12 2.94 14.21 -25.54
CA ALA A 12 3.78 14.86 -24.54
C ALA A 12 3.18 14.48 -23.19
N ALA A 13 3.78 13.48 -22.52
CA ALA A 13 3.43 13.15 -21.15
C ALA A 13 3.54 14.43 -20.35
N ALA A 14 2.42 14.96 -19.87
CA ALA A 14 2.42 16.10 -18.98
C ALA A 14 3.11 15.63 -17.69
N THR A 15 4.41 15.89 -17.56
CA THR A 15 5.16 15.55 -16.36
C THR A 15 4.62 16.43 -15.25
N GLY A 16 3.72 15.87 -14.43
CA GLY A 16 3.23 16.54 -13.24
C GLY A 16 4.42 17.00 -12.40
N SER A 17 4.44 18.29 -12.02
CA SER A 17 5.46 18.78 -11.10
C SER A 17 5.47 17.93 -9.84
N ARG A 18 6.65 17.65 -9.26
CA ARG A 18 6.79 16.96 -7.96
C ARG A 18 5.82 17.50 -6.90
N ARG A 19 5.60 18.82 -6.90
CA ARG A 19 4.63 19.49 -6.02
C ARG A 19 3.19 19.00 -6.24
N HIS A 20 2.77 18.72 -7.47
CA HIS A 20 1.46 18.15 -7.75
C HIS A 20 1.33 16.74 -7.16
N LEU A 21 2.37 15.91 -7.29
CA LEU A 21 2.37 14.56 -6.70
C LEU A 21 2.29 14.60 -5.17
N LEU A 22 3.04 15.49 -4.51
CA LEU A 22 2.97 15.68 -3.06
C LEU A 22 1.58 16.18 -2.61
N ASN A 23 0.99 17.15 -3.34
CA ASN A 23 -0.34 17.66 -3.03
C ASN A 23 -1.45 16.62 -3.22
N CYS A 24 -1.23 15.61 -4.07
CA CYS A 24 -2.17 14.52 -4.30
C CYS A 24 -2.03 13.35 -3.31
N GLN A 25 -1.09 13.41 -2.35
CA GLN A 25 -1.03 12.42 -1.27
C GLN A 25 -2.27 12.52 -0.37
N PHE A 26 -2.83 11.38 0.02
CA PHE A 26 -4.01 11.32 0.89
C PHE A 26 -3.87 12.21 2.13
N ALA A 27 -2.75 12.12 2.85
CA ALA A 27 -2.48 12.91 4.04
C ALA A 27 -2.40 14.43 3.77
N ALA A 28 -2.06 14.86 2.55
CA ALA A 28 -1.94 16.28 2.20
C ALA A 28 -3.30 16.95 2.03
N TRP A 29 -4.33 16.22 1.57
CA TRP A 29 -5.65 16.79 1.29
C TRP A 29 -6.74 16.35 2.26
N TYR A 30 -6.59 15.22 2.96
CA TYR A 30 -7.64 14.65 3.81
C TYR A 30 -8.13 15.63 4.90
N GLU A 31 -7.21 16.28 5.62
CA GLU A 31 -7.56 17.26 6.67
C GLU A 31 -8.39 18.43 6.13
N THR A 32 -8.16 18.83 4.88
CA THR A 32 -8.90 19.94 4.24
C THR A 32 -10.32 19.52 3.85
N PHE A 33 -10.49 18.25 3.46
CA PHE A 33 -11.74 17.74 2.88
C PHE A 33 -12.46 16.72 3.75
N VAL A 34 -12.09 16.61 5.03
CA VAL A 34 -12.67 15.65 5.99
C VAL A 34 -14.20 15.70 6.03
N GLY A 35 -14.80 16.89 5.84
CA GLY A 35 -16.25 17.09 5.83
C GLY A 35 -16.98 16.54 4.60
N CYS A 36 -16.27 16.20 3.52
CA CYS A 36 -16.83 15.66 2.28
C CYS A 36 -16.16 14.36 1.82
N THR A 37 -15.36 13.72 2.68
CA THR A 37 -14.67 12.45 2.39
C THR A 37 -15.09 11.37 3.38
N PRO A 38 -15.04 10.08 3.01
CA PRO A 38 -15.23 9.00 3.96
C PRO A 38 -14.27 9.11 5.14
N ARG A 39 -14.77 8.84 6.35
CA ARG A 39 -13.94 8.80 7.57
C ARG A 39 -12.79 7.82 7.37
N SER A 40 -11.57 8.29 7.62
CA SER A 40 -10.32 7.58 7.36
C SER A 40 -9.31 7.83 8.47
N ILE A 41 -8.38 6.90 8.65
CA ILE A 41 -7.24 7.00 9.56
C ILE A 41 -5.97 6.82 8.74
N VAL A 42 -4.96 7.66 8.98
CA VAL A 42 -3.66 7.58 8.30
C VAL A 42 -2.65 6.90 9.23
N ILE A 43 -2.11 5.76 8.79
CA ILE A 43 -1.10 4.99 9.53
C ILE A 43 0.24 5.17 8.80
N PRO A 44 1.28 5.73 9.45
CA PRO A 44 2.60 5.81 8.84
C PRO A 44 3.22 4.43 8.70
N LEU A 45 3.83 4.15 7.55
CA LEU A 45 4.52 2.89 7.30
C LEU A 45 5.99 3.00 7.67
N SER A 46 6.51 2.02 8.41
CA SER A 46 7.96 1.89 8.62
C SER A 46 8.64 1.44 7.32
N GLU A 47 9.95 1.69 7.21
CA GLU A 47 10.74 1.27 6.04
C GLU A 47 10.73 -0.26 5.89
N GLU A 48 10.70 -0.99 7.00
CA GLU A 48 10.63 -2.47 7.01
C GLU A 48 9.31 -2.98 6.41
N VAL A 49 8.19 -2.37 6.80
CA VAL A 49 6.87 -2.69 6.24
C VAL A 49 6.82 -2.33 4.76
N ALA A 50 7.33 -1.16 4.38
CA ALA A 50 7.38 -0.72 2.98
C ALA A 50 8.23 -1.67 2.12
N LYS A 51 9.36 -2.16 2.65
CA LYS A 51 10.22 -3.16 2.00
C LYS A 51 9.48 -4.48 1.85
N TYR A 52 8.83 -4.98 2.90
CA TYR A 52 8.05 -6.21 2.86
C TYR A 52 6.90 -6.15 1.84
N LEU A 53 6.19 -5.02 1.74
CA LEU A 53 5.12 -4.82 0.78
C LEU A 53 5.62 -4.74 -0.68
N ARG A 54 6.86 -4.28 -0.90
CA ARG A 54 7.48 -4.17 -2.22
C ARG A 54 8.13 -5.48 -2.69
N ASP A 55 8.45 -6.38 -1.77
CA ASP A 55 9.18 -7.60 -2.07
C ASP A 55 8.26 -8.68 -2.66
N ASP A 56 8.39 -8.92 -3.97
CA ASP A 56 7.62 -9.93 -4.71
C ASP A 56 8.35 -11.28 -4.81
N SER A 57 9.52 -11.44 -4.17
CA SER A 57 10.39 -12.61 -4.40
C SER A 57 9.89 -13.92 -3.80
N GLU A 58 9.18 -13.88 -2.66
CA GLU A 58 8.79 -15.09 -1.89
C GLU A 58 7.27 -15.33 -1.81
N GLY A 59 6.48 -14.72 -2.71
CA GLY A 59 5.02 -14.81 -2.65
C GLY A 59 4.43 -14.11 -1.41
N ILE A 60 3.18 -14.43 -1.07
CA ILE A 60 2.48 -13.79 0.07
C ILE A 60 2.69 -14.63 1.33
N VAL A 61 3.74 -14.33 2.08
CA VAL A 61 3.93 -14.83 3.45
C VAL A 61 3.33 -13.83 4.42
N LEU A 62 2.32 -14.24 5.19
CA LEU A 62 1.69 -13.39 6.20
C LEU A 62 2.64 -13.17 7.39
N PRO A 63 2.78 -11.94 7.91
CA PRO A 63 3.57 -11.70 9.11
C PRO A 63 2.94 -12.37 10.32
N ARG A 64 3.75 -12.69 11.33
CA ARG A 64 3.28 -13.37 12.55
C ARG A 64 2.19 -12.53 13.23
N GLY A 65 1.07 -13.17 13.57
CA GLY A 65 -0.10 -12.53 14.19
C GLY A 65 -1.12 -11.92 13.21
N PHE A 66 -0.85 -11.92 11.90
CA PHE A 66 -1.80 -11.48 10.88
C PHE A 66 -2.67 -12.64 10.41
N GLU A 67 -3.91 -12.70 10.88
CA GLU A 67 -4.87 -13.74 10.51
C GLU A 67 -5.87 -13.25 9.45
N LEU A 68 -6.27 -14.14 8.54
CA LEU A 68 -7.36 -13.90 7.60
C LEU A 68 -8.68 -14.29 8.27
N SER A 69 -9.70 -13.42 8.15
CA SER A 69 -11.07 -13.80 8.53
C SER A 69 -11.54 -14.94 7.60
N GLY A 70 -11.65 -16.16 8.12
CA GLY A 70 -12.21 -17.29 7.37
C GLY A 70 -11.27 -18.45 7.03
N GLY A 71 -10.10 -18.59 7.68
CA GLY A 71 -9.20 -19.75 7.53
C GLY A 71 -9.75 -21.11 8.02
N GLY A 72 -11.06 -21.19 8.34
CA GLY A 72 -11.82 -22.42 8.60
C GLY A 72 -13.03 -22.56 7.68
N GLY A 73 -13.01 -21.90 6.52
CA GLY A 73 -13.97 -22.12 5.45
C GLY A 73 -13.59 -23.38 4.67
N ASP A 74 -14.21 -24.48 5.08
CA ASP A 74 -14.46 -25.69 4.31
C ASP A 74 -14.59 -25.40 2.80
N TRP A 75 -13.50 -25.58 2.06
CA TRP A 75 -13.55 -25.81 0.61
C TRP A 75 -13.84 -27.29 0.39
N SER A 76 -14.91 -27.84 0.98
CA SER A 76 -15.53 -29.06 0.48
C SER A 76 -16.30 -28.66 -0.77
N ASP A 77 -15.56 -28.64 -1.88
CA ASP A 77 -16.16 -28.89 -3.18
C ASP A 77 -16.75 -30.29 -3.12
N SER A 78 -18.07 -30.35 -2.94
CA SER A 78 -18.84 -31.58 -2.86
C SER A 78 -18.97 -32.17 -4.27
N ASP A 79 -17.86 -32.68 -4.80
CA ASP A 79 -17.87 -33.68 -5.86
C ASP A 79 -17.88 -35.07 -5.22
N GLU A 80 -19.09 -35.62 -5.08
CA GLU A 80 -19.36 -36.99 -4.64
C GLU A 80 -18.71 -38.01 -5.59
N TRP A 81 -17.52 -38.49 -5.23
CA TRP A 81 -17.05 -39.82 -5.62
C TRP A 81 -16.50 -40.53 -4.38
N ALA A 82 -17.38 -41.34 -3.79
CA ALA A 82 -17.02 -42.19 -2.66
C ALA A 82 -15.88 -43.14 -3.03
N SER A 83 -14.78 -43.08 -2.29
CA SER A 83 -13.89 -44.20 -2.05
C SER A 83 -13.27 -44.06 -0.66
N ASP A 84 -13.66 -45.01 0.19
CA ASP A 84 -13.20 -45.33 1.52
C ASP A 84 -11.70 -45.66 1.50
N ASP A 85 -10.87 -44.84 2.16
CA ASP A 85 -9.66 -45.30 2.85
C ASP A 85 -9.28 -44.30 3.95
N GLY A 86 -9.12 -44.83 5.15
CA GLY A 86 -8.77 -44.06 6.34
C GLY A 86 -7.29 -43.67 6.35
N GLY A 87 -7.02 -42.38 6.45
CA GLY A 87 -5.67 -41.89 6.68
C GLY A 87 -5.70 -40.43 7.09
N GLY A 88 -5.71 -40.16 8.40
CA GLY A 88 -5.44 -38.83 8.94
C GLY A 88 -4.05 -38.38 8.50
N ALA A 89 -3.98 -37.61 7.42
CA ALA A 89 -2.77 -36.95 6.98
C ALA A 89 -2.53 -35.73 7.88
N SER A 90 -1.87 -35.96 9.01
CA SER A 90 -0.96 -34.98 9.59
C SER A 90 0.03 -34.62 8.49
N HIS A 91 -0.10 -33.44 7.90
CA HIS A 91 0.86 -32.94 6.93
C HIS A 91 2.14 -32.60 7.69
N THR A 92 3.04 -33.58 7.74
CA THR A 92 4.42 -33.40 8.16
C THR A 92 5.26 -33.14 6.91
N ASP A 93 6.12 -32.15 7.04
CA ASP A 93 7.35 -31.90 6.28
C ASP A 93 7.25 -31.28 4.87
N GLU A 94 7.88 -30.11 4.71
CA GLU A 94 9.07 -29.98 3.87
C GLU A 94 10.09 -29.04 4.54
N GLU A 95 11.29 -29.55 4.82
CA GLU A 95 12.47 -28.76 5.14
C GLU A 95 12.85 -27.91 3.91
N GLY A 96 12.51 -26.62 3.94
CA GLY A 96 12.85 -25.68 2.89
C GLY A 96 13.10 -24.29 3.46
N SER A 97 14.35 -24.03 3.85
CA SER A 97 14.87 -22.76 4.42
C SER A 97 14.13 -22.23 5.66
N GLU A 98 14.86 -22.01 6.77
CA GLU A 98 14.38 -21.24 7.93
C GLU A 98 14.22 -19.75 7.56
N GLN A 99 13.32 -19.44 6.64
CA GLN A 99 12.95 -18.07 6.32
C GLN A 99 12.23 -17.50 7.55
N ALA A 100 12.86 -16.48 8.15
CA ALA A 100 12.30 -15.82 9.31
C ALA A 100 10.95 -15.18 8.93
N VAL A 101 9.87 -15.70 9.51
CA VAL A 101 8.53 -15.12 9.35
C VAL A 101 8.58 -13.66 9.82
N PRO A 102 8.19 -12.68 8.97
CA PRO A 102 8.26 -11.27 9.33
C PRO A 102 7.31 -10.95 10.49
N GLU A 103 7.65 -9.95 11.28
CA GLU A 103 6.88 -9.51 12.46
C GLU A 103 6.75 -7.98 12.45
N PHE A 104 5.52 -7.48 12.58
CA PHE A 104 5.22 -6.05 12.60
C PHE A 104 4.21 -5.70 13.71
N PRO A 105 4.59 -5.81 15.00
CA PRO A 105 3.66 -5.64 16.12
C PRO A 105 3.00 -4.25 16.14
N ASP A 106 3.76 -3.18 15.86
CA ASP A 106 3.23 -1.82 15.86
C ASP A 106 2.20 -1.59 14.74
N LEU A 107 2.47 -2.13 13.55
CA LEU A 107 1.52 -2.09 12.43
C LEU A 107 0.28 -2.91 12.74
N LEU A 108 0.46 -4.11 13.30
CA LEU A 108 -0.62 -5.01 13.66
C LEU A 108 -1.60 -4.33 14.62
N GLN A 109 -1.08 -3.71 15.69
CA GLN A 109 -1.90 -2.97 16.65
C GLN A 109 -2.59 -1.77 16.00
N SER A 110 -1.86 -0.98 15.22
CA SER A 110 -2.42 0.21 14.53
C SER A 110 -3.56 -0.16 13.58
N LEU A 111 -3.46 -1.32 12.90
CA LEU A 111 -4.51 -1.83 12.03
C LEU A 111 -5.72 -2.32 12.81
N TYR A 112 -5.53 -3.04 13.92
CA TYR A 112 -6.64 -3.44 14.79
C TYR A 112 -7.41 -2.23 15.31
N ASP A 113 -6.70 -1.26 15.89
CA ASP A 113 -7.30 -0.04 16.43
C ASP A 113 -8.01 0.76 15.32
N GLY A 114 -7.40 0.87 14.14
CA GLY A 114 -7.98 1.57 13.00
C GLY A 114 -9.24 0.91 12.45
N ILE A 115 -9.25 -0.42 12.33
CA ILE A 115 -10.42 -1.19 11.90
C ILE A 115 -11.57 -1.01 12.90
N GLU A 116 -11.30 -1.13 14.19
CA GLU A 116 -12.31 -0.96 15.24
C GLU A 116 -12.90 0.46 15.24
N GLN A 117 -12.05 1.48 15.22
CA GLN A 117 -12.47 2.89 15.24
C GLN A 117 -13.30 3.30 14.01
N LEU A 118 -13.07 2.64 12.86
CA LEU A 118 -13.80 2.89 11.62
C LEU A 118 -15.06 2.02 11.46
N GLY A 119 -15.41 1.21 12.47
CA GLY A 119 -16.67 0.45 12.51
C GLY A 119 -16.55 -1.00 12.05
N GLY A 120 -15.36 -1.60 12.16
CA GLY A 120 -15.10 -3.03 11.96
C GLY A 120 -14.92 -3.48 10.51
N ALA A 121 -15.06 -2.58 9.54
CA ALA A 121 -14.81 -2.88 8.12
C ALA A 121 -14.22 -1.65 7.42
N VAL A 122 -13.11 -1.84 6.73
CA VAL A 122 -12.35 -0.77 6.07
C VAL A 122 -11.97 -1.18 4.65
N PHE A 123 -11.40 -0.25 3.88
CA PHE A 123 -10.60 -0.60 2.71
C PHE A 123 -9.26 0.14 2.81
N PRO A 124 -8.12 -0.53 2.58
CA PRO A 124 -6.82 0.12 2.64
C PRO A 124 -6.52 0.85 1.33
N LYS A 125 -5.70 1.89 1.43
CA LYS A 125 -5.03 2.52 0.29
C LYS A 125 -3.69 3.10 0.73
N LEU A 126 -2.78 3.27 -0.21
CA LEU A 126 -1.56 4.04 0.03
C LEU A 126 -1.80 5.52 -0.32
N ASN A 127 -0.73 6.32 -0.40
CA ASN A 127 -0.82 7.76 -0.58
C ASN A 127 -1.65 8.18 -1.80
N TRP A 128 -1.59 7.44 -2.91
CA TRP A 128 -2.24 7.82 -4.15
C TRP A 128 -3.33 6.82 -4.55
N SER A 129 -3.01 5.53 -4.53
CA SER A 129 -3.81 4.49 -5.19
C SER A 129 -4.47 3.54 -4.19
N ALA A 130 -5.67 3.10 -4.52
CA ALA A 130 -6.35 1.99 -3.85
C ALA A 130 -6.05 0.66 -4.60
N PRO A 131 -5.98 -0.49 -3.92
CA PRO A 131 -5.56 -1.77 -4.50
C PRO A 131 -6.69 -2.47 -5.29
N LEU A 132 -7.32 -1.74 -6.22
CA LEU A 132 -8.48 -2.23 -6.98
C LEU A 132 -8.13 -3.42 -7.89
N ASP A 133 -6.92 -3.42 -8.42
CA ASP A 133 -6.34 -4.49 -9.22
C ASP A 133 -6.16 -5.80 -8.43
N ALA A 134 -6.11 -5.72 -7.09
CA ALA A 134 -5.97 -6.87 -6.19
C ALA A 134 -7.29 -7.33 -5.56
N ALA A 135 -8.45 -6.75 -5.91
CA ALA A 135 -9.73 -7.09 -5.28
C ALA A 135 -10.06 -8.60 -5.34
N TRP A 136 -9.51 -9.33 -6.31
CA TRP A 136 -9.67 -10.78 -6.47
C TRP A 136 -9.18 -11.59 -5.26
N VAL A 137 -8.20 -11.09 -4.47
CA VAL A 137 -7.69 -11.82 -3.28
C VAL A 137 -8.70 -11.86 -2.13
N ASN A 138 -9.73 -11.04 -2.19
CA ASN A 138 -10.73 -10.90 -1.14
C ASN A 138 -12.14 -10.98 -1.73
N GLY A 139 -12.34 -11.98 -2.61
CA GLY A 139 -13.65 -12.28 -3.20
C GLY A 139 -14.22 -11.18 -4.09
N GLY A 140 -13.36 -10.38 -4.73
CA GLY A 140 -13.77 -9.25 -5.57
C GLY A 140 -14.11 -7.97 -4.80
N SER A 141 -13.73 -7.89 -3.51
CA SER A 141 -14.04 -6.75 -2.64
C SER A 141 -12.78 -6.14 -2.02
N LEU A 142 -12.77 -4.82 -1.82
CA LEU A 142 -11.72 -4.14 -1.05
C LEU A 142 -12.00 -4.12 0.47
N LYS A 143 -13.10 -4.74 0.91
CA LYS A 143 -13.51 -4.78 2.31
C LYS A 143 -12.58 -5.65 3.15
N CYS A 144 -11.78 -5.04 4.01
CA CYS A 144 -10.94 -5.72 4.98
C CYS A 144 -11.58 -5.65 6.38
N VAL A 145 -11.62 -6.78 7.08
CA VAL A 145 -12.10 -6.87 8.47
C VAL A 145 -11.02 -7.34 9.45
N THR A 146 -9.90 -7.86 8.93
CA THR A 146 -8.70 -8.18 9.73
C THR A 146 -7.46 -7.48 9.18
N PRO A 147 -6.41 -7.28 10.01
CA PRO A 147 -5.10 -6.83 9.54
C PRO A 147 -4.52 -7.73 8.44
N GLY A 148 -4.76 -9.05 8.51
CA GLY A 148 -4.36 -9.99 7.46
C GLY A 148 -4.98 -9.64 6.11
N ASN A 149 -6.29 -9.33 6.06
CA ASN A 149 -6.92 -8.91 4.81
C ASN A 149 -6.27 -7.64 4.25
N VAL A 150 -5.92 -6.67 5.11
CA VAL A 150 -5.28 -5.42 4.69
C VAL A 150 -3.92 -5.68 4.04
N VAL A 151 -3.06 -6.44 4.72
CA VAL A 151 -1.71 -6.72 4.24
C VAL A 151 -1.71 -7.57 2.98
N THR A 152 -2.53 -8.62 2.92
CA THR A 152 -2.69 -9.45 1.72
C THR A 152 -3.14 -8.62 0.52
N LEU A 153 -4.14 -7.74 0.71
CA LEU A 153 -4.67 -6.92 -0.38
C LEU A 153 -3.63 -5.91 -0.89
N LEU A 154 -2.89 -5.24 0.00
CA LEU A 154 -1.84 -4.32 -0.38
C LEU A 154 -0.66 -5.03 -1.05
N LYS A 155 -0.22 -6.17 -0.53
CA LYS A 155 0.90 -6.95 -1.08
C LYS A 155 0.61 -7.54 -2.45
N SER A 156 -0.67 -7.74 -2.78
CA SER A 156 -1.09 -8.32 -4.06
C SER A 156 -1.35 -7.28 -5.17
N SER A 157 -1.18 -5.99 -4.87
CA SER A 157 -1.56 -4.89 -5.76
C SER A 157 -0.34 -4.26 -6.45
N LEU A 158 -0.34 -4.28 -7.78
CA LEU A 158 0.62 -3.54 -8.60
C LEU A 158 0.47 -2.03 -8.42
N PHE A 159 -0.75 -1.54 -8.15
CA PHE A 159 -0.97 -0.13 -7.82
C PHE A 159 -0.29 0.26 -6.51
N ALA A 160 -0.35 -0.60 -5.49
CA ALA A 160 0.37 -0.37 -4.24
C ALA A 160 1.89 -0.43 -4.43
N SER A 161 2.41 -1.41 -5.18
CA SER A 161 3.84 -1.51 -5.50
C SER A 161 4.35 -0.27 -6.25
N HIS A 162 3.57 0.23 -7.21
CA HIS A 162 3.87 1.47 -7.93
C HIS A 162 3.92 2.67 -6.98
N ASP A 163 2.92 2.84 -6.11
CA ASP A 163 2.90 3.89 -5.09
C ASP A 163 4.17 3.84 -4.21
N LEU A 164 4.58 2.66 -3.74
CA LEU A 164 5.78 2.48 -2.90
C LEU A 164 7.09 2.76 -3.64
N ALA A 165 7.17 2.49 -4.94
CA ALA A 165 8.34 2.80 -5.75
C ALA A 165 8.50 4.33 -5.94
N HIS A 166 7.39 5.04 -6.15
CA HIS A 166 7.41 6.49 -6.35
C HIS A 166 7.52 7.29 -5.05
N ALA A 167 7.07 6.76 -3.92
CA ALA A 167 7.27 7.35 -2.60
C ALA A 167 8.76 7.53 -2.27
N ALA A 168 9.60 6.54 -2.57
CA ALA A 168 11.04 6.60 -2.31
C ALA A 168 11.73 7.74 -3.11
N GLY A 169 11.34 7.94 -4.37
CA GLY A 169 11.83 9.07 -5.18
C GLY A 169 11.31 10.44 -4.70
N ALA A 170 10.13 10.48 -4.09
CA ALA A 170 9.55 11.67 -3.50
C ALA A 170 10.20 12.09 -2.17
N VAL A 171 10.94 11.22 -1.46
CA VAL A 171 11.65 11.59 -0.22
C VAL A 171 13.10 12.01 -0.48
N ALA A 172 13.79 11.37 -1.43
CA ALA A 172 15.22 11.59 -1.69
C ALA A 172 15.62 13.03 -2.08
N THR A 173 14.71 13.88 -2.57
CA THR A 173 15.02 15.28 -2.92
C THR A 173 14.49 16.31 -1.91
N ASN A 174 14.07 15.88 -0.73
CA ASN A 174 13.77 16.75 0.41
C ASN A 174 14.95 16.91 1.39
N ALA A 175 16.12 16.36 1.07
CA ALA A 175 17.33 16.74 1.78
C ALA A 175 17.54 18.26 1.61
N PRO A 176 17.61 19.04 2.69
CA PRO A 176 17.92 20.45 2.58
C PRO A 176 19.31 20.56 1.96
N SER A 177 19.43 21.26 0.84
CA SER A 177 20.74 21.69 0.35
C SER A 177 21.34 22.60 1.42
N GLU A 178 22.30 22.09 2.19
CA GLU A 178 23.18 22.90 3.02
C GLU A 178 23.88 23.91 2.10
N GLY A 179 23.39 25.14 2.05
CA GLY A 179 23.95 26.15 1.15
C GLY A 179 23.04 27.31 0.78
N ALA A 180 22.33 27.89 1.74
CA ALA A 180 21.75 29.23 1.57
C ALA A 180 21.83 29.99 2.91
N VAL A 181 23.06 30.28 3.35
CA VAL A 181 23.28 31.23 4.42
C VAL A 181 23.00 32.65 3.91
N ALA A 182 22.02 33.26 4.57
CA ALA A 182 21.55 34.64 4.53
C ALA A 182 22.56 35.70 4.05
N ALA A 183 22.16 36.44 3.01
CA ALA A 183 22.59 37.83 2.85
C ALA A 183 21.57 38.70 3.59
N ALA A 184 22.00 39.28 4.71
CA ALA A 184 21.24 40.24 5.49
C ALA A 184 21.01 41.53 4.67
N ASP A 185 19.76 41.92 4.52
CA ASP A 185 19.35 43.17 3.89
C ASP A 185 19.70 44.33 4.83
N GLY A 186 20.61 45.19 4.38
CA GLY A 186 21.10 46.35 5.10
C GLY A 186 20.15 47.53 4.96
N ARG A 187 19.50 47.87 6.09
CA ARG A 187 19.37 49.24 6.64
C ARG A 187 18.61 50.29 5.81
N ALA A 188 17.38 50.55 6.27
CA ALA A 188 16.61 51.75 5.94
C ALA A 188 16.89 52.90 6.93
N LEU A 189 16.98 54.13 6.38
CA LEU A 189 16.70 55.47 6.96
C LEU A 189 17.67 55.94 8.08
N GLY A 190 18.21 57.16 8.14
CA GLY A 190 17.86 58.44 7.51
C GLY A 190 17.62 59.47 8.62
N GLU A 191 18.67 60.12 9.13
CA GLU A 191 18.61 61.30 10.02
C GLU A 191 19.81 62.22 9.73
N GLU A 192 19.59 63.28 8.96
CA GLU A 192 19.88 64.71 9.23
C GLU A 192 19.77 65.58 7.97
#